data_AF-A0AAN5VNY5-F1
#
_entry.id   AF-A0AAN5VNY5-F1
#
_cell.length_a   1.000
_cell.length_b   1.000
_cell.length_c   1.000
_cell.angle_alpha   90.00
_cell.angle_beta   90.00
_cell.angle_gamma   90.00
#
_symmetry.space_group_name_H-M   'P 1'
#
loop_
_entity.id
_entity.type
_entity.pdbx_description
1 polymer ?
#
loop_
_entity_poly.entity_id
_entity_poly.type
_entity_poly.pdbx_seq_one_letter_code
_entity_poly.pdbx_strand_id
1 'polypeptide(L)' 'MNVIYNKSGSGSMGTKLSIPISFFRELGVTETDRSVEVTLKSDKIVIRKAKNE' A
#
# COMPACT_ATOMS: atom_id res chain seq x y z
N MET A 1 5.59 -3.75 -13.08
CA MET A 1 4.44 -3.08 -12.41
C MET A 1 4.58 -1.59 -12.66
N ASN A 2 3.48 -0.92 -12.97
CA ASN A 2 3.50 0.53 -13.23
C ASN A 2 2.71 1.24 -12.13
N VAL A 3 3.19 2.42 -11.73
CA VAL A 3 2.43 3.30 -10.84
C VAL A 3 1.36 4.00 -11.66
N ILE A 4 0.11 3.90 -11.21
CA ILE A 4 -1.01 4.59 -11.80
C ILE A 4 -1.12 5.96 -11.12
N TYR A 5 -1.14 7.01 -11.93
CA TYR A 5 -1.38 8.39 -11.46
C TYR A 5 -2.82 8.76 -11.78
N ASN A 6 -3.55 9.24 -10.79
CA ASN A 6 -4.91 9.70 -10.94
C ASN A 6 -4.99 11.16 -10.47
N LYS A 7 -5.78 11.97 -11.17
CA LYS A 7 -6.08 13.34 -10.76
C LYS A 7 -7.53 13.40 -10.28
N SER A 8 -7.76 13.90 -9.07
CA SER A 8 -9.11 14.09 -8.54
C SER A 8 -9.79 15.27 -9.23
N GLY A 9 -11.12 15.38 -9.07
CA GLY A 9 -11.90 16.54 -9.54
C GLY A 9 -11.46 17.87 -8.90
N SER A 10 -10.83 17.83 -7.72
CA SER A 10 -10.23 19.00 -7.05
C SER A 10 -8.81 19.32 -7.55
N GLY A 11 -8.27 18.56 -8.50
CA GLY A 11 -6.94 18.74 -9.06
C GLY A 11 -5.80 18.08 -8.28
N SER A 12 -6.09 17.39 -7.17
CA SER A 12 -5.10 16.68 -6.36
C SER A 12 -4.60 15.43 -7.10
N MET A 13 -3.29 15.18 -7.04
CA MET A 13 -2.68 13.98 -7.64
C MET A 13 -2.59 12.87 -6.61
N GLY A 14 -3.13 11.70 -6.95
CA GLY A 14 -2.99 10.46 -6.18
C GLY A 14 -2.25 9.39 -6.99
N THR A 15 -1.60 8.47 -6.29
CA THR A 15 -0.94 7.32 -6.91
C THR A 15 -1.51 6.01 -6.39
N LYS A 16 -1.50 4.98 -7.24
CA LYS A 16 -1.85 3.61 -6.87
C LYS A 16 -0.85 2.64 -7.47
N LEU A 17 -0.38 1.70 -6.65
CA LEU A 17 0.43 0.57 -7.08
C LEU A 17 -0.31 -0.71 -6.70
N SER A 18 -0.53 -1.59 -7.68
CA SER A 18 -1.06 -2.92 -7.41
C SER A 18 0.06 -3.81 -6.93
N ILE A 19 -0.11 -4.50 -5.80
CA ILE A 19 0.83 -5.48 -5.25
C ILE A 19 0.15 -6.85 -5.30
N PRO A 20 0.84 -7.96 -5.62
CA PRO A 20 0.22 -9.26 -5.75
C PRO A 20 -0.39 -9.71 -4.43
N ILE A 21 -1.55 -10.36 -4.48
CA ILE A 21 -2.26 -10.82 -3.28
C ILE A 21 -1.45 -11.83 -2.45
N SER A 22 -0.55 -12.60 -3.08
CA SER A 22 0.34 -13.53 -2.39
C SER A 22 1.18 -12.84 -1.31
N PHE A 23 1.66 -11.63 -1.57
CA PHE A 23 2.54 -10.91 -0.63
C PHE A 23 1.76 -10.48 0.62
N PHE A 24 0.52 -10.03 0.45
CA PHE A 24 -0.34 -9.69 1.59
C PHE A 24 -0.79 -10.91 2.38
N ARG A 25 -1.01 -12.05 1.71
CA ARG A 25 -1.27 -13.33 2.39
C ARG A 25 -0.07 -13.77 3.24
N GLU A 26 1.14 -13.65 2.72
CA GLU A 26 2.38 -13.94 3.46
C GLU A 26 2.59 -12.98 4.64
N LEU A 27 2.20 -11.70 4.49
CA LEU A 27 2.20 -10.72 5.59
C LEU A 27 1.09 -10.95 6.63
N GLY A 28 0.14 -11.85 6.37
CA GLY A 28 -1.00 -12.11 7.25
C GLY A 28 -2.04 -10.99 7.25
N VAL A 29 -2.11 -10.20 6.18
CA VAL A 29 -3.14 -9.17 5.97
C VAL A 29 -4.36 -9.84 5.31
N THR A 30 -5.53 -9.68 5.91
CA THR A 30 -6.77 -10.33 5.49
C THR A 30 -7.84 -9.30 5.12
N GLU A 31 -8.99 -9.74 4.62
CA GLU A 31 -10.13 -8.85 4.36
C GLU A 31 -10.74 -8.25 5.64
N THR A 32 -10.52 -8.88 6.79
CA THR A 32 -10.97 -8.37 8.10
C THR A 32 -9.90 -7.52 8.77
N ASP A 33 -8.62 -7.83 8.54
CA ASP A 33 -7.47 -7.12 9.09
C ASP A 33 -6.57 -6.61 7.95
N ARG A 34 -6.98 -5.46 7.41
CA ARG A 34 -6.44 -4.86 6.17
C ARG A 34 -5.34 -3.82 6.44
N SER A 35 -5.04 -3.57 7.71
CA SER A 35 -4.21 -2.45 8.13
C SER A 35 -2.74 -2.73 7.86
N VAL A 36 -2.06 -1.80 7.18
CA VAL A 36 -0.63 -1.87 6.88
C VAL A 36 0.04 -0.55 7.20
N GLU A 37 1.27 -0.64 7.68
CA GLU A 37 2.16 0.51 7.83
C GLU A 37 3.04 0.61 6.60
N VAL A 38 3.12 1.82 6.04
CA VAL A 38 3.93 2.11 4.84
C VAL A 38 4.95 3.19 5.20
N THR A 39 6.24 2.87 5.09
CA THR A 39 7.33 3.80 5.38
C THR A 39 8.19 4.00 4.14
N LEU A 40 8.55 5.25 3.83
CA LEU A 40 9.58 5.57 2.85
C LEU A 40 10.95 5.55 3.54
N LYS A 41 11.88 4.73 3.04
CA LYS A 41 13.27 4.67 3.49
C LYS A 41 14.19 4.94 2.32
N SER A 42 14.71 6.15 2.23
CA SER A 42 15.62 6.60 1.17
C SER A 42 15.03 6.34 -0.24
N ASP A 43 15.39 5.24 -0.87
CA ASP A 43 15.04 4.85 -2.23
C ASP A 43 13.94 3.76 -2.32
N LYS A 44 13.42 3.28 -1.18
CA LYS A 44 12.45 2.18 -1.13
C LYS A 44 11.28 2.44 -0.21
N ILE A 45 10.14 1.87 -0.58
CA ILE A 45 8.94 1.79 0.27
C ILE A 45 8.95 0.45 0.98
N VAL A 46 8.78 0.46 2.31
CA VAL A 46 8.65 -0.73 3.15
C VAL A 46 7.22 -0.82 3.63
N ILE A 47 6.57 -1.96 3.36
CA ILE A 47 5.19 -2.24 3.78
C ILE A 47 5.25 -3.34 4.85
N ARG A 48 4.54 -3.13 5.95
CA ARG A 48 4.44 -4.09 7.06
C ARG A 48 3.00 -4.23 7.51
N LYS A 49 2.63 -5.38 8.08
CA LYS A 49 1.36 -5.52 8.79
C LYS A 49 1.33 -4.53 9.96
N ALA A 50 0.25 -3.76 10.07
CA ALA A 50 0.09 -2.84 11.19
C ALA A 50 -0.10 -3.65 12.48
N LYS A 51 0.52 -3.19 13.57
CA LYS A 51 0.11 -3.65 14.90
C LYS A 51 -1.12 -2.84 15.29
N ASN A 52 -2.29 -3.47 15.23
CA ASN A 52 -3.45 -2.91 15.92
C ASN A 52 -3.19 -3.14 17.43
N GLU A 53 -3.10 -2.06 18.21
CA GLU A 53 -3.19 -2.13 19.68
C GLU A 53 -4.62 -2.52 20.10
#